data_AF-A0A7C0ZBN6-F1
#
_entry.id   AF-A0A7C0ZBN6-F1
#
_cell.length_a   1.000
_cell.length_b   1.000
_cell.length_c   1.000
_cell.angle_alpha   90.00
_cell.angle_beta   90.00
_cell.angle_gamma   90.00
#
_symmetry.space_group_name_H-M   'P 1'
#
loop_
_entity.id
_entity.type
_entity.pdbx_description
1 polymer ?
#
loop_
_entity_poly.entity_id
_entity_poly.type
_entity_poly.pdbx_seq_one_letter_code
_entity_poly.pdbx_strand_id
1 'polypeptide(L)'
;RASEYVKSPDGGIAVIIARHPCVIAYRDKAIPKRKKIKITDRCVECNLCIERFECPALYRDEELGRTAVDPVLCTGCGVCIEVCPKGAIVEE
;
A
#
# COMPACT_ATOMS: atom_id res chain seq x y z
N ARG A 1 -12.06 11.85 18.82
CA ARG A 1 -11.48 10.70 18.08
C ARG A 1 -11.37 9.49 19.00
N ALA A 2 -11.35 8.25 18.49
CA ALA A 2 -11.30 7.02 19.32
C ALA A 2 -10.22 7.05 20.41
N SER A 3 -9.01 7.57 20.11
CA SER A 3 -7.94 7.72 21.10
C SER A 3 -8.28 8.67 22.25
N GLU A 4 -9.02 9.75 21.99
CA GLU A 4 -9.43 10.71 23.03
C GLU A 4 -10.47 10.06 23.95
N TYR A 5 -11.43 9.31 23.39
CA TYR A 5 -12.45 8.58 24.15
C TYR A 5 -11.85 7.50 25.05
N VAL A 6 -10.85 6.75 24.56
CA VAL A 6 -10.15 5.75 25.39
C VAL A 6 -9.38 6.39 26.55
N LYS A 7 -8.93 7.65 26.39
CA LYS A 7 -8.11 8.36 27.38
C LYS A 7 -8.91 9.24 28.35
N SER A 8 -10.21 9.44 28.12
CA SER A 8 -11.04 10.27 29.01
C SER A 8 -11.36 9.56 30.33
N PRO A 9 -11.57 10.28 31.44
CA PRO A 9 -11.93 9.68 32.74
C PRO A 9 -13.18 8.79 32.68
N ASP A 10 -14.19 9.20 31.91
CA ASP A 10 -15.43 8.44 31.68
C ASP A 10 -15.37 7.58 30.39
N GLY A 11 -14.16 7.36 29.88
CA GLY A 11 -13.88 6.64 28.65
C GLY A 11 -14.07 5.14 28.76
N GLY A 12 -14.12 4.47 27.60
CA GLY A 12 -14.23 3.03 27.52
C GLY A 12 -13.53 2.47 26.29
N ILE A 13 -13.87 1.22 25.94
CA ILE A 13 -13.33 0.58 24.73
C ILE A 13 -13.86 1.33 23.50
N ALA A 14 -12.96 1.75 22.62
CA ALA A 14 -13.28 2.19 21.28
C ALA A 14 -12.73 1.20 20.26
N VAL A 15 -13.47 1.01 19.17
CA VAL A 15 -13.04 0.20 18.03
C VAL A 15 -12.97 1.05 16.77
N ILE A 16 -12.01 0.73 15.90
CA ILE A 16 -11.96 1.28 14.54
C ILE A 16 -12.56 0.24 13.60
N ILE A 17 -13.66 0.61 12.94
CA ILE A 17 -14.33 -0.24 11.96
C ILE A 17 -13.91 0.23 10.56
N ALA A 18 -13.06 -0.56 9.90
CA ALA A 18 -12.74 -0.34 8.50
C ALA A 18 -14.02 -0.59 7.66
N ARG A 19 -14.49 0.45 6.97
CA ARG A 19 -15.68 0.37 6.10
C ARG A 19 -15.37 -0.07 4.67
N HIS A 20 -14.09 -0.05 4.28
CA HIS A 20 -13.67 -0.50 2.96
C HIS A 20 -13.76 -2.04 2.87
N PRO A 21 -14.18 -2.62 1.73
CA PRO A 21 -14.30 -4.07 1.59
C PRO A 21 -12.97 -4.79 1.81
N CYS A 22 -13.01 -5.95 2.48
CA CYS A 22 -11.83 -6.78 2.67
C CYS A 22 -11.32 -7.33 1.33
N VAL A 23 -10.04 -7.10 1.00
CA VAL A 23 -9.43 -7.57 -0.25
C VAL A 23 -9.39 -9.10 -0.37
N ILE A 24 -9.35 -9.80 0.76
CA ILE A 24 -9.32 -11.28 0.81
C ILE A 24 -10.71 -11.85 0.54
N ALA A 25 -11.75 -11.31 1.17
CA ALA A 25 -13.12 -11.84 1.07
C ALA A 25 -13.91 -11.29 -0.12
N TYR A 26 -13.67 -10.03 -0.51
CA TYR A 26 -14.46 -9.29 -1.49
C TYR A 26 -13.57 -8.56 -2.49
N ARG A 27 -12.62 -9.28 -3.09
CA ARG A 27 -11.58 -8.72 -3.97
C ARG A 27 -12.14 -7.79 -5.06
N ASP A 28 -13.21 -8.19 -5.74
CA ASP A 28 -13.77 -7.41 -6.85
C ASP A 28 -14.53 -6.16 -6.39
N LYS A 29 -14.99 -6.13 -5.13
CA LYS A 29 -15.55 -4.92 -4.51
C LYS A 29 -14.47 -4.00 -3.96
N ALA A 30 -13.42 -4.58 -3.37
CA ALA A 30 -12.29 -3.83 -2.82
C ALA A 30 -11.47 -3.16 -3.93
N ILE A 31 -11.26 -3.87 -5.05
CA ILE A 31 -10.46 -3.43 -6.19
C ILE A 31 -11.27 -3.63 -7.48
N PRO A 32 -12.22 -2.72 -7.78
CA PRO A 32 -13.08 -2.86 -8.96
C PRO A 32 -12.31 -2.71 -10.28
N LYS A 33 -11.24 -1.92 -10.29
CA LYS A 33 -10.31 -1.80 -11.41
C LYS A 33 -8.90 -2.15 -10.93
N ARG A 34 -8.38 -3.30 -11.37
CA ARG A 34 -7.00 -3.69 -11.09
C ARG A 34 -6.07 -2.89 -11.99
N LYS A 35 -5.10 -2.23 -11.38
CA LYS A 35 -4.05 -1.48 -12.07
C LYS A 35 -2.83 -2.36 -12.22
N LYS A 36 -2.28 -2.44 -13.43
CA LYS A 36 -1.01 -3.12 -13.65
C LYS A 36 0.10 -2.19 -13.18
N ILE A 37 0.84 -2.60 -12.16
CA ILE A 37 1.85 -1.74 -11.53
C ILE A 37 3.21 -1.97 -12.18
N LYS A 38 3.92 -0.90 -12.47
CA LYS A 38 5.29 -0.91 -13.01
C LYS A 38 6.19 0.06 -12.26
N ILE A 39 7.43 -0.37 -12.00
CA ILE A 39 8.50 0.50 -11.48
C ILE A 39 9.37 0.95 -12.65
N THR A 40 9.51 2.26 -12.81
CA THR A 40 10.31 2.90 -13.86
C THR A 40 11.77 3.13 -13.42
N ASP A 41 12.59 3.57 -14.36
CA ASP A 41 13.98 4.01 -14.13
C ASP A 41 14.13 5.29 -13.33
N ARG A 42 13.04 6.01 -13.08
CA ARG A 42 13.00 7.12 -12.13
C ARG A 42 13.11 6.69 -10.67
N CYS A 43 13.11 5.38 -10.39
CA CYS A 43 13.32 4.85 -9.05
C CYS A 43 14.77 5.14 -8.61
N VAL A 44 14.90 5.84 -7.49
CA VAL A 44 16.20 6.20 -6.89
C VAL A 44 16.55 5.35 -5.67
N GLU A 45 15.91 4.18 -5.53
CA GLU A 45 16.17 3.25 -4.43
C GLU A 45 16.01 3.85 -3.01
N CYS A 46 15.10 4.83 -2.85
CA CYS A 46 14.87 5.47 -1.55
C CYS A 46 14.16 4.59 -0.51
N ASN A 47 13.73 3.37 -0.90
CA ASN A 47 13.06 2.36 -0.09
C ASN A 47 11.79 2.77 0.68
N LEU A 48 11.29 4.00 0.54
CA LEU A 48 10.09 4.47 1.23
C LEU A 48 8.87 3.57 1.01
N CYS A 49 8.68 3.09 -0.22
CA CYS A 49 7.56 2.21 -0.56
C CYS A 49 7.65 0.81 0.10
N ILE A 50 8.85 0.39 0.51
CA ILE A 50 9.13 -0.89 1.18
C ILE A 50 9.12 -0.68 2.71
N GLU A 51 9.78 0.36 3.22
CA GLU A 51 10.02 0.55 4.66
C GLU A 51 8.94 1.35 5.40
N ARG A 52 8.20 2.22 4.69
CA ARG A 52 7.19 3.08 5.32
C ARG A 52 5.78 2.73 4.89
N PHE A 53 5.61 2.42 3.61
CA PHE A 53 4.33 1.96 3.10
C PHE A 53 4.15 0.44 3.24
N GLU A 54 5.25 -0.31 3.28
CA GLU A 54 5.24 -1.75 3.60
C GLU A 54 4.33 -2.57 2.68
N CYS A 55 4.33 -2.24 1.39
CA CYS A 55 3.61 -3.07 0.42
C CYS A 55 4.30 -4.43 0.30
N PRO A 56 3.61 -5.55 0.58
CA PRO A 56 4.25 -6.88 0.54
C PRO A 56 4.65 -7.31 -0.88
N ALA A 57 4.12 -6.64 -1.91
CA ALA A 57 4.45 -6.91 -3.31
C ALA A 57 5.67 -6.11 -3.82
N LEU A 58 6.24 -5.20 -3.02
CA LEU A 58 7.41 -4.42 -3.42
C LEU A 58 8.66 -4.95 -2.74
N TYR A 59 9.71 -5.21 -3.52
CA TYR A 59 10.97 -5.73 -3.02
C TYR A 59 12.16 -5.02 -3.68
N ARG A 60 13.33 -5.08 -3.04
CA ARG A 60 14.58 -4.58 -3.61
C ARG A 60 15.13 -5.63 -4.56
N ASP A 61 15.26 -5.28 -5.84
CA ASP A 61 15.83 -6.14 -6.86
C ASP A 61 17.32 -5.80 -7.01
N GLU A 62 18.19 -6.75 -6.64
CA GLU A 62 19.64 -6.56 -6.66
C GLU A 62 20.20 -6.50 -8.08
N GLU A 63 19.58 -7.18 -9.04
CA GLU A 63 20.04 -7.22 -10.43
C GLU A 63 19.69 -5.91 -11.15
N LEU A 64 18.50 -5.38 -10.92
CA LEU A 64 18.06 -4.09 -11.49
C LEU A 64 18.59 -2.87 -10.72
N GLY A 65 19.13 -3.07 -9.51
CA GLY A 65 19.61 -2.01 -8.62
C GLY A 65 18.50 -1.03 -8.20
N ARG A 66 17.25 -1.51 -8.11
CA ARG A 66 16.09 -0.69 -7.75
C ARG A 66 14.93 -1.53 -7.23
N THR A 67 13.88 -0.89 -6.73
CA THR A 67 12.64 -1.57 -6.37
C THR A 67 11.99 -2.25 -7.58
N ALA A 68 11.51 -3.48 -7.40
CA ALA A 68 10.66 -4.19 -8.34
C ALA A 68 9.33 -4.59 -7.67
N VAL A 69 8.41 -5.11 -8.48
CA VAL A 69 7.09 -5.55 -8.03
C VAL A 69 6.90 -7.03 -8.32
N ASP A 70 6.49 -7.79 -7.31
CA ASP A 70 6.09 -9.18 -7.45
C ASP A 70 4.63 -9.24 -7.96
N PRO A 71 4.38 -9.73 -9.19
CA PRO A 71 3.04 -9.76 -9.77
C PRO A 71 2.11 -10.81 -9.11
N VAL A 72 2.66 -11.82 -8.42
CA VAL A 72 1.88 -12.83 -7.71
C VAL A 72 1.28 -12.24 -6.43
N LEU A 73 2.06 -11.43 -5.72
CA LEU A 73 1.63 -10.75 -4.49
C LEU A 73 0.84 -9.47 -4.78
N CYS A 74 1.09 -8.81 -5.92
CA CYS A 74 0.43 -7.56 -6.27
C CYS A 74 -1.08 -7.74 -6.46
N THR A 75 -1.87 -7.06 -5.64
CA THR A 75 -3.34 -7.09 -5.76
C THR A 75 -3.88 -6.10 -6.79
N GLY A 76 -3.04 -5.18 -7.28
CA GLY A 76 -3.42 -4.15 -8.24
C GLY A 76 -4.21 -2.99 -7.65
N CYS A 77 -4.09 -2.72 -6.34
CA CYS A 77 -4.83 -1.64 -5.65
C CYS A 77 -4.38 -0.23 -6.07
N GLY A 78 -3.12 -0.09 -6.52
CA GLY A 78 -2.55 1.17 -7.02
C GLY A 78 -2.27 2.24 -5.97
N VAL A 79 -2.40 1.95 -4.67
CA VAL A 79 -2.09 2.91 -3.60
C VAL A 79 -0.62 3.34 -3.64
N CYS A 80 0.28 2.43 -4.03
CA CYS A 80 1.71 2.70 -4.14
C CYS A 80 2.08 3.80 -5.16
N ILE A 81 1.21 4.10 -6.13
CA ILE A 81 1.44 5.16 -7.12
C ILE A 81 1.53 6.52 -6.42
N GLU A 82 0.58 6.82 -5.52
CA GLU A 82 0.53 8.07 -4.74
C GLU A 82 1.59 8.13 -3.64
N VAL A 83 2.09 6.96 -3.20
CA VAL A 83 3.10 6.85 -2.15
C VAL A 83 4.48 7.26 -2.65
N CYS A 84 4.80 7.03 -3.92
CA CYS A 84 6.15 7.23 -4.43
C CYS A 84 6.47 8.73 -4.64
N PRO A 85 7.39 9.33 -3.85
CA PRO A 85 7.70 10.76 -3.96
C PRO A 85 8.44 11.12 -5.26
N LYS A 86 8.97 10.12 -5.98
CA LYS A 86 9.65 10.30 -7.27
C LYS A 86 8.75 10.03 -8.47
N GLY A 87 7.49 9.63 -8.23
CA GLY A 87 6.59 9.17 -9.30
C GLY A 87 7.13 7.96 -10.06
N ALA A 88 8.02 7.18 -9.46
CA ALA A 88 8.65 6.06 -10.15
C ALA A 88 7.71 4.86 -10.34
N ILE A 89 6.61 4.80 -9.57
CA ILE A 89 5.59 3.75 -9.61
C ILE A 89 4.41 4.24 -10.45
N VAL A 90 4.06 3.52 -11.51
CA VAL A 90 3.02 3.92 -12.48
C VAL A 90 2.05 2.78 -12.78
N GLU A 91 0.86 3.13 -13.31
CA GLU A 91 -0.05 2.21 -13.99
C GLU A 91 0.47 1.97 -15.43
N GLU A 92 0.68 0.72 -15.81
CA GLU A 92 1.02 0.28 -17.18
C GLU A 92 -0.23 0.02 -18.02
#